data_AF-A0A0B6X0B4-F1
#
_entry.id   AF-A0A0B6X0B4-F1
#
_cell.length_a   1.000
_cell.length_b   1.000
_cell.length_c   1.000
_cell.angle_alpha   90.00
_cell.angle_beta   90.00
_cell.angle_gamma   90.00
#
_symmetry.space_group_name_H-M   'P 1'
#
loop_
_entity.id
_entity.type
_entity.pdbx_description
1 polymer ?
#
loop_
_entity_poly.entity_id
_entity_poly.type
_entity_poly.pdbx_seq_one_letter_code
_entity_poly.pdbx_strand_id
1 'polypeptide(L)'
;MSNDTGRSNPNPKIRMAAPPVGRREIALSAESSPSAEKGAHDAARFKLSPAEFNTAIVHFYRGEIQRANTWRNRLDTTTNWAVLTTGATLSFAFSAPSNPHFVIIINTLLVAFFLFMEARRYRYYEIWSSRLRMIETGYFARILSPDGLGEDSKWMEALASELQTPHFTISEWEALGRRLRRNYMWLFLLLAASWNLKVYLHPRPASDFAEFIARATIGLIPGKIVFLIGIIFNVGLVIFALATVRLREARGEVLPEHEFSFEPLRRVTDWTRARAAHHRATLRRAKRARARVRTTTGEWKRPSGERSADPETGDWSIAREEETVSR
;
A
#
# COMPACT_ATOMS: atom_id res chain seq x y z
N MET A 1 -76.61 -25.36 -34.46
CA MET A 1 -77.18 -25.66 -33.13
C MET A 1 -76.77 -24.52 -32.20
N SER A 2 -77.61 -23.87 -31.37
CA SER A 2 -78.73 -24.38 -30.51
C SER A 2 -78.19 -24.99 -29.21
N ASN A 3 -78.69 -24.67 -28.00
CA ASN A 3 -79.70 -23.70 -27.50
C ASN A 3 -79.40 -23.44 -25.99
N ASP A 4 -79.85 -22.44 -25.23
CA ASP A 4 -80.56 -21.14 -25.44
C ASP A 4 -80.10 -20.21 -24.25
N THR A 5 -80.72 -19.22 -23.61
CA THR A 5 -81.98 -18.42 -23.63
C THR A 5 -81.66 -17.08 -22.90
N GLY A 6 -82.44 -16.00 -22.89
CA GLY A 6 -83.69 -15.64 -23.56
C GLY A 6 -84.21 -14.25 -23.11
N ARG A 7 -85.02 -13.60 -23.97
CA ARG A 7 -86.05 -12.51 -23.78
C ARG A 7 -86.14 -11.74 -22.43
N SER A 8 -86.45 -10.43 -22.33
CA SER A 8 -87.04 -9.39 -23.22
C SER A 8 -86.78 -7.98 -22.61
N ASN A 9 -86.60 -6.84 -23.31
CA ASN A 9 -87.53 -6.00 -24.12
C ASN A 9 -88.82 -5.55 -23.36
N PRO A 10 -89.35 -4.29 -23.42
CA PRO A 10 -88.97 -3.05 -24.16
C PRO A 10 -88.91 -1.71 -23.34
N ASN A 11 -88.65 -0.59 -24.07
CA ASN A 11 -89.07 0.84 -23.92
C ASN A 11 -90.28 1.18 -22.98
N PRO A 12 -90.52 2.46 -22.50
CA PRO A 12 -90.31 3.74 -23.22
C PRO A 12 -90.01 5.09 -22.48
N LYS A 13 -89.30 6.01 -23.18
CA LYS A 13 -89.50 7.49 -23.37
C LYS A 13 -89.73 8.53 -22.20
N ILE A 14 -89.48 9.82 -22.55
CA ILE A 14 -89.97 11.12 -21.95
C ILE A 14 -89.23 11.61 -20.67
N ARG A 15 -88.94 12.90 -20.41
CA ARG A 15 -88.57 14.13 -21.19
C ARG A 15 -88.04 15.20 -20.18
N MET A 16 -87.31 16.22 -20.66
CA MET A 16 -86.67 17.30 -19.87
C MET A 16 -87.61 18.14 -18.97
N ALA A 17 -87.13 18.54 -17.79
CA ALA A 17 -87.30 19.88 -17.19
C ALA A 17 -86.31 20.12 -16.01
N ALA A 18 -85.88 21.38 -15.81
CA ALA A 18 -85.27 21.92 -14.58
C ALA A 18 -86.33 22.83 -13.87
N PRO A 19 -86.19 23.41 -12.65
CA PRO A 19 -84.99 23.95 -11.96
C PRO A 19 -85.00 23.55 -10.44
N PRO A 20 -84.49 24.30 -9.41
CA PRO A 20 -83.63 25.50 -9.37
C PRO A 20 -82.39 25.40 -8.44
N VAL A 21 -81.66 26.52 -8.31
CA VAL A 21 -80.51 26.68 -7.40
C VAL A 21 -80.95 26.93 -5.95
N GLY A 22 -80.36 26.22 -4.99
CA GLY A 22 -80.58 26.44 -3.55
C GLY A 22 -79.44 25.88 -2.69
N ARG A 23 -78.88 26.70 -1.79
CA ARG A 23 -77.72 26.37 -0.94
C ARG A 23 -78.08 25.36 0.16
N ARG A 24 -77.26 24.31 0.32
CA ARG A 24 -77.03 23.62 1.60
C ARG A 24 -75.56 23.20 1.72
N GLU A 25 -75.00 23.37 2.90
CA GLU A 25 -73.68 22.85 3.26
C GLU A 25 -73.79 21.36 3.59
N ILE A 26 -72.80 20.58 3.16
CA ILE A 26 -72.50 19.25 3.71
C ILE A 26 -70.99 19.24 3.99
N ALA A 27 -70.61 18.99 5.23
CA ALA A 27 -69.22 18.94 5.65
C ALA A 27 -68.61 17.54 5.46
N LEU A 28 -67.28 17.49 5.45
CA LEU A 28 -66.46 16.31 5.70
C LEU A 28 -66.65 15.11 4.75
N SER A 29 -65.85 15.12 3.67
CA SER A 29 -64.94 14.01 3.38
C SER A 29 -63.62 14.59 2.87
N ALA A 30 -62.58 14.56 3.69
CA ALA A 30 -61.23 14.91 3.24
C ALA A 30 -60.64 13.71 2.51
N GLU A 31 -60.85 13.65 1.19
CA GLU A 31 -60.36 12.55 0.34
C GLU A 31 -58.83 12.61 0.25
N SER A 32 -58.17 11.84 1.11
CA SER A 32 -56.72 11.78 1.25
C SER A 32 -56.09 11.23 -0.01
N SER A 33 -55.49 12.11 -0.82
CA SER A 33 -54.91 11.77 -2.11
C SER A 33 -53.91 10.60 -1.99
N PRO A 34 -54.10 9.47 -2.69
CA PRO A 34 -53.25 8.27 -2.54
C PRO A 34 -51.79 8.48 -2.99
N SER A 35 -51.51 9.60 -3.67
CA SER A 35 -50.16 10.08 -3.97
C SER A 35 -49.43 10.63 -2.72
N ALA A 36 -50.13 11.28 -1.80
CA ALA A 36 -49.55 11.75 -0.54
C ALA A 36 -49.27 10.59 0.42
N GLU A 37 -50.18 9.61 0.47
CA GLU A 37 -50.03 8.41 1.30
C GLU A 37 -48.87 7.54 0.82
N LYS A 38 -48.71 7.32 -0.50
CA LYS A 38 -47.49 6.72 -1.07
C LYS A 38 -46.23 7.51 -0.69
N GLY A 39 -46.24 8.83 -0.82
CA GLY A 39 -45.11 9.68 -0.42
C GLY A 39 -44.73 9.55 1.06
N ALA A 40 -45.71 9.35 1.95
CA ALA A 40 -45.49 9.11 3.36
C ALA A 40 -44.93 7.70 3.64
N HIS A 41 -45.47 6.65 3.00
CA HIS A 41 -44.93 5.30 3.09
C HIS A 41 -43.50 5.19 2.53
N ASP A 42 -43.22 5.84 1.40
CA ASP A 42 -41.88 5.94 0.82
C ASP A 42 -40.93 6.87 1.59
N ALA A 43 -41.43 7.63 2.58
CA ALA A 43 -40.64 8.44 3.50
C ALA A 43 -40.44 7.78 4.89
N ALA A 44 -41.26 6.79 5.25
CA ALA A 44 -41.08 5.90 6.40
C ALA A 44 -39.94 4.88 6.19
N ARG A 45 -38.86 5.30 5.52
CA ARG A 45 -37.70 4.47 5.15
C ARG A 45 -36.99 3.97 6.40
N PHE A 46 -37.12 2.68 6.67
CA PHE A 46 -36.24 1.85 7.52
C PHE A 46 -35.38 2.63 8.52
N LYS A 47 -36.02 3.21 9.54
CA LYS A 47 -35.32 3.68 10.74
C LYS A 47 -34.90 2.45 11.55
N LEU A 48 -33.83 1.80 11.10
CA LEU A 48 -33.17 0.70 11.80
C LEU A 48 -32.90 1.14 13.25
N SER A 49 -33.27 0.31 14.21
CA SER A 49 -32.83 0.50 15.59
C SER A 49 -31.30 0.41 15.66
N PRO A 50 -30.65 0.99 16.70
CA PRO A 50 -29.20 0.88 16.86
C PRO A 50 -28.70 -0.57 16.87
N ALA A 51 -29.49 -1.52 17.38
CA ALA A 51 -29.16 -2.94 17.36
C ALA A 51 -29.18 -3.53 15.94
N GLU A 52 -30.19 -3.21 15.13
CA GLU A 52 -30.28 -3.65 13.74
C GLU A 52 -29.20 -3.00 12.85
N PHE A 53 -28.92 -1.71 13.04
CA PHE A 53 -27.84 -1.00 12.35
C PHE A 53 -26.47 -1.60 12.66
N ASN A 54 -26.15 -1.82 13.95
CA ASN A 54 -24.90 -2.44 14.37
C ASN A 54 -24.77 -3.86 13.79
N THR A 55 -25.86 -4.63 13.79
CA THR A 55 -25.92 -5.98 13.20
C THR A 55 -25.64 -5.93 11.69
N ALA A 56 -26.31 -5.03 10.95
CA ALA A 56 -26.13 -4.85 9.52
C ALA A 56 -24.70 -4.44 9.15
N ILE A 57 -24.11 -3.47 9.87
CA ILE A 57 -22.72 -3.03 9.67
C ILE A 57 -21.72 -4.15 9.98
N VAL A 58 -21.91 -4.92 11.05
CA VAL A 58 -21.01 -6.04 11.37
C VAL A 58 -21.06 -7.15 10.31
N HIS A 59 -22.25 -7.49 9.80
CA HIS A 59 -22.37 -8.47 8.71
C HIS A 59 -21.81 -7.95 7.38
N PHE A 60 -22.04 -6.68 7.05
CA PHE A 60 -21.48 -6.04 5.86
C PHE A 60 -19.95 -6.00 5.91
N TYR A 61 -19.37 -5.51 7.01
CA TYR A 61 -17.92 -5.49 7.27
C TYR A 61 -17.28 -6.87 7.14
N ARG A 62 -17.92 -7.91 7.70
CA ARG A 62 -17.45 -9.31 7.57
C ARG A 62 -17.45 -9.78 6.10
N GLY A 63 -18.47 -9.41 5.32
CA GLY A 63 -18.55 -9.70 3.89
C GLY A 63 -17.47 -8.98 3.08
N GLU A 64 -17.23 -7.69 3.36
CA GLU A 64 -16.19 -6.90 2.68
C GLU A 64 -14.78 -7.41 3.03
N ILE A 65 -14.50 -7.79 4.29
CA ILE A 65 -13.24 -8.48 4.67
C ILE A 65 -13.07 -9.78 3.88
N GLN A 66 -14.11 -10.62 3.79
CA GLN A 66 -14.02 -11.89 3.07
C GLN A 66 -13.74 -11.67 1.57
N ARG A 67 -14.32 -10.63 0.97
CA ARG A 67 -14.04 -10.20 -0.41
C ARG A 67 -12.62 -9.67 -0.56
N ALA A 68 -12.19 -8.74 0.30
CA ALA A 68 -10.84 -8.17 0.29
C ALA A 68 -9.75 -9.26 0.42
N ASN A 69 -9.90 -10.19 1.36
CA ASN A 69 -9.01 -11.35 1.51
C ASN A 69 -9.01 -12.27 0.28
N THR A 70 -10.18 -12.53 -0.31
CA THR A 70 -10.28 -13.33 -1.54
C THR A 70 -9.56 -12.67 -2.72
N TRP A 71 -9.72 -11.35 -2.89
CA TRP A 71 -9.01 -10.59 -3.93
C TRP A 71 -7.52 -10.48 -3.64
N ARG A 72 -7.10 -10.33 -2.37
CA ARG A 72 -5.70 -10.35 -1.96
C ARG A 72 -5.03 -11.68 -2.31
N ASN A 73 -5.60 -12.81 -1.91
CA ASN A 73 -5.01 -14.13 -2.18
C ASN A 73 -4.85 -14.36 -3.69
N ARG A 74 -5.84 -13.92 -4.50
CA ARG A 74 -5.74 -13.93 -5.97
C ARG A 74 -4.64 -13.00 -6.50
N LEU A 75 -4.36 -11.89 -5.83
CA LEU A 75 -3.35 -10.91 -6.22
C LEU A 75 -1.92 -11.41 -5.90
N ASP A 76 -1.72 -11.95 -4.70
CA ASP A 76 -0.43 -12.50 -4.27
C ASP A 76 -0.05 -13.74 -5.11
N THR A 77 -1.05 -14.48 -5.62
CA THR A 77 -0.86 -15.62 -6.54
C THR A 77 -0.07 -15.29 -7.82
N THR A 78 -0.26 -14.11 -8.44
CA THR A 78 0.46 -13.77 -9.69
C THR A 78 1.94 -13.49 -9.47
N THR A 79 2.29 -12.80 -8.37
CA THR A 79 3.69 -12.64 -7.97
C THR A 79 4.33 -14.01 -7.66
N ASN A 80 3.62 -14.92 -6.97
CA ASN A 80 4.13 -16.26 -6.68
C ASN A 80 4.45 -17.07 -7.95
N TRP A 81 3.57 -17.03 -8.97
CA TRP A 81 3.87 -17.65 -10.27
C TRP A 81 5.07 -17.00 -10.97
N ALA A 82 5.19 -15.67 -10.96
CA ALA A 82 6.33 -14.96 -11.55
C ALA A 82 7.68 -15.32 -10.89
N VAL A 83 7.69 -15.51 -9.56
CA VAL A 83 8.86 -16.02 -8.83
C VAL A 83 9.18 -17.47 -9.24
N LEU A 84 8.16 -18.34 -9.27
CA LEU A 84 8.34 -19.76 -9.57
C LEU A 84 8.82 -20.01 -11.01
N THR A 85 8.23 -19.35 -12.02
CA THR A 85 8.69 -19.49 -13.41
C THR A 85 10.08 -18.90 -13.62
N THR A 86 10.43 -17.85 -12.89
CA THR A 86 11.80 -17.30 -12.86
C THR A 86 12.79 -18.29 -12.28
N GLY A 87 12.51 -18.88 -11.11
CA GLY A 87 13.36 -19.89 -10.49
C GLY A 87 13.56 -21.14 -11.37
N ALA A 88 12.48 -21.63 -11.98
CA ALA A 88 12.54 -22.75 -12.93
C ALA A 88 13.33 -22.38 -14.20
N THR A 89 13.10 -21.20 -14.78
CA THR A 89 13.81 -20.73 -15.97
C THR A 89 15.30 -20.56 -15.73
N LEU A 90 15.69 -19.97 -14.61
CA LEU A 90 17.11 -19.77 -14.28
C LEU A 90 17.79 -21.11 -13.99
N SER A 91 17.14 -22.01 -13.26
CA SER A 91 17.62 -23.38 -13.04
C SER A 91 17.86 -24.11 -14.37
N PHE A 92 16.93 -24.04 -15.32
CA PHE A 92 17.12 -24.61 -16.66
C PHE A 92 18.21 -23.89 -17.46
N ALA A 93 18.21 -22.56 -17.50
CA ALA A 93 19.17 -21.81 -18.30
C ALA A 93 20.63 -22.03 -17.85
N PHE A 94 20.87 -22.26 -16.56
CA PHE A 94 22.21 -22.51 -16.01
C PHE A 94 22.58 -23.99 -15.85
N SER A 95 21.65 -24.95 -15.98
CA SER A 95 21.97 -26.38 -15.79
C SER A 95 22.93 -26.98 -16.83
N ALA A 96 23.04 -26.38 -18.02
CA ALA A 96 24.08 -26.72 -18.99
C ALA A 96 24.63 -25.49 -19.73
N PRO A 97 25.93 -25.45 -20.10
CA PRO A 97 26.50 -24.38 -20.92
C PRO A 97 25.77 -24.16 -22.25
N SER A 98 25.33 -25.24 -22.88
CA SER A 98 24.59 -25.28 -24.16
C SER A 98 23.16 -24.75 -24.09
N ASN A 99 22.56 -24.59 -22.90
CA ASN A 99 21.17 -24.18 -22.79
C ASN A 99 20.97 -22.72 -23.24
N PRO A 100 19.99 -22.43 -24.11
CA PRO A 100 19.88 -21.14 -24.78
C PRO A 100 19.54 -19.97 -23.85
N HIS A 101 20.33 -18.90 -23.93
CA HIS A 101 20.13 -17.67 -23.15
C HIS A 101 18.81 -16.95 -23.48
N PHE A 102 18.20 -17.18 -24.65
CA PHE A 102 16.93 -16.57 -25.03
C PHE A 102 15.75 -16.98 -24.12
N VAL A 103 15.83 -18.12 -23.42
CA VAL A 103 14.76 -18.58 -22.51
C VAL A 103 14.58 -17.61 -21.33
N ILE A 104 15.66 -16.96 -20.88
CA ILE A 104 15.59 -15.91 -19.85
C ILE A 104 14.83 -14.68 -20.37
N ILE A 105 14.95 -14.35 -21.67
CA ILE A 105 14.17 -13.28 -22.32
C ILE A 105 12.69 -13.67 -22.41
N ILE A 106 12.38 -14.91 -22.78
CA ILE A 106 10.99 -15.42 -22.81
C ILE A 106 10.35 -15.34 -21.42
N ASN A 107 11.06 -15.74 -20.36
CA ASN A 107 10.53 -15.56 -18.99
C ASN A 107 10.45 -14.08 -18.58
N THR A 108 11.31 -13.20 -19.09
CA THR A 108 11.20 -11.75 -18.85
C THR A 108 9.88 -11.19 -19.42
N LEU A 109 9.47 -11.65 -20.61
CA LEU A 109 8.17 -11.32 -21.19
C LEU A 109 7.00 -11.93 -20.40
N LEU A 110 7.15 -13.17 -19.92
CA LEU A 110 6.15 -13.83 -19.06
C LEU A 110 5.96 -13.11 -17.72
N VAL A 111 7.05 -12.66 -17.09
CA VAL A 111 7.01 -11.86 -15.85
C VAL A 111 6.40 -10.48 -16.08
N ALA A 112 6.61 -9.86 -17.24
CA ALA A 112 5.89 -8.64 -17.65
C ALA A 112 4.38 -8.88 -17.85
N PHE A 113 3.99 -10.04 -18.40
CA PHE A 113 2.58 -10.43 -18.49
C PHE A 113 1.95 -10.66 -17.11
N PHE A 114 2.65 -11.33 -16.18
CA PHE A 114 2.19 -11.47 -14.80
C PHE A 114 2.03 -10.12 -14.08
N LEU A 115 2.98 -9.19 -14.25
CA LEU A 115 2.88 -7.83 -13.74
C LEU A 115 1.64 -7.10 -14.29
N PHE A 116 1.37 -7.20 -15.59
CA PHE A 116 0.18 -6.57 -16.20
C PHE A 116 -1.13 -7.18 -15.68
N MET A 117 -1.20 -8.51 -15.58
CA MET A 117 -2.34 -9.22 -15.01
C MET A 117 -2.57 -8.87 -13.54
N GLU A 118 -1.49 -8.71 -12.75
CA GLU A 118 -1.56 -8.28 -11.37
C GLU A 118 -1.98 -6.82 -11.24
N ALA A 119 -1.48 -5.91 -12.08
CA ALA A 119 -1.88 -4.50 -12.10
C ALA A 119 -3.37 -4.34 -12.40
N ARG A 120 -3.91 -5.07 -13.40
CA ARG A 120 -5.35 -5.13 -13.67
C ARG A 120 -6.12 -5.67 -12.47
N ARG A 121 -5.65 -6.75 -11.83
CA ARG A 121 -6.28 -7.34 -10.64
C ARG A 121 -6.26 -6.41 -9.42
N TYR A 122 -5.20 -5.63 -9.24
CA TYR A 122 -5.02 -4.67 -8.14
C TYR A 122 -6.05 -3.55 -8.18
N ARG A 123 -6.46 -3.06 -9.37
CA ARG A 123 -7.54 -2.07 -9.52
C ARG A 123 -8.88 -2.54 -8.91
N TYR A 124 -9.18 -3.85 -8.95
CA TYR A 124 -10.36 -4.41 -8.29
C TYR A 124 -10.18 -4.58 -6.79
N TYR A 125 -8.97 -4.95 -6.34
CA TYR A 125 -8.66 -5.05 -4.90
C TYR A 125 -8.81 -3.68 -4.20
N GLU A 126 -8.37 -2.60 -4.84
CA GLU A 126 -8.38 -1.25 -4.25
C GLU A 126 -9.80 -0.70 -4.00
N ILE A 127 -10.83 -1.21 -4.68
CA ILE A 127 -12.25 -0.89 -4.41
C ILE A 127 -12.76 -1.61 -3.15
N TRP A 128 -12.22 -2.79 -2.83
CA TRP A 128 -12.58 -3.50 -1.60
C TRP A 128 -11.80 -2.97 -0.40
N SER A 129 -10.54 -2.51 -0.60
CA SER A 129 -9.76 -1.86 0.46
C SER A 129 -10.24 -0.44 0.77
N SER A 130 -10.69 0.36 -0.22
CA SER A 130 -11.29 1.69 0.02
C SER A 130 -12.52 1.60 0.92
N ARG A 131 -13.49 0.75 0.54
CA ARG A 131 -14.74 0.53 1.29
C ARG A 131 -14.49 -0.01 2.69
N LEU A 132 -13.63 -1.02 2.81
CA LEU A 132 -13.24 -1.56 4.11
C LEU A 132 -12.64 -0.45 4.99
N ARG A 133 -11.76 0.38 4.42
CA ARG A 133 -11.12 1.49 5.14
C ARG A 133 -12.11 2.57 5.57
N MET A 134 -13.15 2.87 4.78
CA MET A 134 -14.21 3.80 5.20
C MET A 134 -15.02 3.28 6.39
N ILE A 135 -15.26 1.97 6.47
CA ILE A 135 -15.94 1.36 7.63
C ILE A 135 -15.01 1.36 8.86
N GLU A 136 -13.72 1.05 8.68
CA GLU A 136 -12.71 1.12 9.74
C GLU A 136 -12.64 2.53 10.36
N THR A 137 -12.53 3.59 9.56
CA THR A 137 -12.37 4.97 10.07
C THR A 137 -13.69 5.62 10.46
N GLY A 138 -14.78 5.35 9.71
CA GLY A 138 -16.09 5.95 9.93
C GLY A 138 -16.86 5.35 11.10
N TYR A 139 -16.73 4.04 11.35
CA TYR A 139 -17.47 3.33 12.39
C TYR A 139 -16.55 2.85 13.53
N PHE A 140 -15.62 1.94 13.25
CA PHE A 140 -14.83 1.28 14.31
C PHE A 140 -13.88 2.23 15.05
N ALA A 141 -13.16 3.09 14.33
CA ALA A 141 -12.25 4.06 14.94
C ALA A 141 -13.00 5.12 15.77
N ARG A 142 -14.26 5.43 15.45
CA ARG A 142 -15.09 6.35 16.25
C ARG A 142 -15.54 5.72 17.56
N ILE A 143 -15.97 4.45 17.54
CA ILE A 143 -16.31 3.68 18.75
C ILE A 143 -15.10 3.54 19.70
N LEU A 144 -13.88 3.52 19.15
CA LEU A 144 -12.63 3.42 19.91
C LEU A 144 -12.01 4.78 20.28
N SER A 145 -12.59 5.90 19.84
CA SER A 145 -12.07 7.25 20.11
C SER A 145 -12.87 7.93 21.23
N PRO A 146 -12.23 8.48 22.27
CA PRO A 146 -12.91 9.25 23.32
C PRO A 146 -13.75 10.41 22.77
N ASP A 147 -13.27 11.05 21.71
CA ASP A 147 -13.92 12.20 21.06
C ASP A 147 -14.80 11.79 19.85
N GLY A 148 -14.98 10.48 19.61
CA GLY A 148 -15.51 9.94 18.35
C GLY A 148 -17.02 10.10 18.11
N LEU A 149 -17.79 10.55 19.10
CA LEU A 149 -19.26 10.55 19.11
C LEU A 149 -19.92 11.75 18.39
N GLY A 150 -19.25 12.32 17.38
CA GLY A 150 -19.79 13.41 16.57
C GLY A 150 -20.68 12.95 15.40
N GLU A 151 -21.72 13.73 15.07
CA GLU A 151 -22.72 13.48 14.01
C GLU A 151 -22.17 13.58 12.56
N ASP A 152 -20.90 13.33 12.32
CA ASP A 152 -20.29 13.46 11.00
C ASP A 152 -20.70 12.31 10.06
N SER A 153 -21.89 12.42 9.48
CA SER A 153 -22.53 11.47 8.55
C SER A 153 -21.76 11.26 7.23
N LYS A 154 -20.81 12.14 6.90
CA LYS A 154 -20.12 12.20 5.59
C LYS A 154 -19.48 10.88 5.14
N TRP A 155 -19.04 10.02 6.07
CA TRP A 155 -18.49 8.70 5.72
C TRP A 155 -19.57 7.72 5.23
N MET A 156 -20.79 7.79 5.76
CA MET A 156 -21.93 6.98 5.30
C MET A 156 -22.42 7.47 3.94
N GLU A 157 -22.43 8.79 3.71
CA GLU A 157 -22.75 9.38 2.40
C GLU A 157 -21.72 8.99 1.34
N ALA A 158 -20.42 9.05 1.65
CA ALA A 158 -19.35 8.61 0.77
C ALA A 158 -19.45 7.11 0.44
N LEU A 159 -19.65 6.26 1.46
CA LEU A 159 -19.83 4.82 1.30
C LEU A 159 -21.08 4.46 0.50
N ALA A 160 -22.21 5.14 0.74
CA ALA A 160 -23.44 4.96 -0.03
C ALA A 160 -23.25 5.36 -1.51
N SER A 161 -22.53 6.47 -1.77
CA SER A 161 -22.18 6.91 -3.12
C SER A 161 -21.26 5.90 -3.83
N GLU A 162 -20.24 5.36 -3.16
CA GLU A 162 -19.34 4.33 -3.71
C GLU A 162 -20.05 2.97 -3.92
N LEU A 163 -21.07 2.66 -3.13
CA LEU A 163 -21.91 1.47 -3.29
C LEU A 163 -22.90 1.61 -4.47
N GLN A 164 -23.55 2.76 -4.62
CA GLN A 164 -24.46 3.05 -5.74
C GLN A 164 -23.70 3.23 -7.06
N THR A 165 -22.52 3.87 -7.00
CA THR A 165 -21.68 4.18 -8.17
C THR A 165 -20.22 3.77 -7.92
N PRO A 166 -19.84 2.53 -8.27
CA PRO A 166 -18.46 2.06 -8.12
C PRO A 166 -17.51 2.77 -9.09
N HIS A 167 -16.62 3.63 -8.58
CA HIS A 167 -15.66 4.39 -9.37
C HIS A 167 -14.25 3.77 -9.28
N PHE A 168 -13.58 3.60 -10.43
CA PHE A 168 -12.18 3.18 -10.46
C PHE A 168 -11.27 4.39 -10.16
N THR A 169 -10.85 4.53 -8.90
CA THR A 169 -9.99 5.62 -8.41
C THR A 169 -8.53 5.58 -8.91
N ILE A 170 -8.13 4.55 -9.67
CA ILE A 170 -6.76 4.34 -10.13
C ILE A 170 -6.70 4.03 -11.63
N SER A 171 -5.79 4.70 -12.34
CA SER A 171 -5.43 4.38 -13.73
C SER A 171 -4.67 3.05 -13.86
N GLU A 172 -4.72 2.40 -15.03
CA GLU A 172 -3.98 1.15 -15.24
C GLU A 172 -2.45 1.37 -15.13
N TRP A 173 -1.97 2.56 -15.54
CA TRP A 173 -0.56 2.93 -15.47
C TRP A 173 -0.06 3.22 -14.05
N GLU A 174 -0.85 3.87 -13.18
CA GLU A 174 -0.48 4.02 -11.77
C GLU A 174 -0.47 2.66 -11.06
N ALA A 175 -1.47 1.81 -11.30
CA ALA A 175 -1.52 0.45 -10.78
C ALA A 175 -0.29 -0.38 -11.19
N LEU A 176 0.09 -0.32 -12.46
CA LEU A 176 1.28 -0.97 -13.01
C LEU A 176 2.57 -0.44 -12.37
N GLY A 177 2.69 0.88 -12.23
CA GLY A 177 3.85 1.53 -11.62
C GLY A 177 4.04 1.20 -10.13
N ARG A 178 2.95 1.19 -9.36
CA ARG A 178 2.95 0.77 -7.94
C ARG A 178 3.41 -0.68 -7.78
N ARG A 179 2.86 -1.59 -8.61
CA ARG A 179 3.18 -3.04 -8.59
C ARG A 179 4.60 -3.35 -9.08
N LEU A 180 5.07 -2.64 -10.11
CA LEU A 180 6.46 -2.71 -10.58
C LEU A 180 7.43 -2.34 -9.46
N ARG A 181 7.25 -1.18 -8.81
CA ARG A 181 8.16 -0.71 -7.75
C ARG A 181 8.28 -1.67 -6.56
N ARG A 182 7.16 -2.23 -6.08
CA ARG A 182 7.15 -3.03 -4.84
C ARG A 182 7.53 -4.49 -5.05
N ASN A 183 7.02 -5.13 -6.10
CA ASN A 183 7.13 -6.58 -6.27
C ASN A 183 8.08 -6.96 -7.41
N TYR A 184 7.88 -6.40 -8.61
CA TYR A 184 8.49 -6.93 -9.84
C TYR A 184 9.86 -6.34 -10.19
N MET A 185 10.24 -5.17 -9.67
CA MET A 185 11.54 -4.53 -9.96
C MET A 185 12.72 -5.47 -9.66
N TRP A 186 12.68 -6.17 -8.52
CA TRP A 186 13.71 -7.13 -8.15
C TRP A 186 13.76 -8.36 -9.06
N LEU A 187 12.61 -8.83 -9.57
CA LEU A 187 12.57 -9.93 -10.56
C LEU A 187 13.17 -9.51 -11.90
N PHE A 188 12.88 -8.29 -12.38
CA PHE A 188 13.49 -7.78 -13.61
C PHE A 188 14.99 -7.55 -13.48
N LEU A 189 15.45 -6.96 -12.37
CA LEU A 189 16.88 -6.79 -12.09
C LEU A 189 17.61 -8.13 -12.01
N LEU A 190 17.01 -9.13 -11.36
CA LEU A 190 17.54 -10.50 -11.30
C LEU A 190 17.63 -11.12 -12.70
N LEU A 191 16.56 -11.06 -13.50
CA LEU A 191 16.54 -11.62 -14.86
C LEU A 191 17.55 -10.93 -15.78
N ALA A 192 17.68 -9.60 -15.70
CA ALA A 192 18.67 -8.84 -16.45
C ALA A 192 20.10 -9.24 -16.05
N ALA A 193 20.40 -9.33 -14.74
CA ALA A 193 21.70 -9.77 -14.25
C ALA A 193 22.02 -11.21 -14.69
N SER A 194 21.06 -12.14 -14.56
CA SER A 194 21.20 -13.53 -14.99
C SER A 194 21.39 -13.68 -16.50
N TRP A 195 20.70 -12.89 -17.33
CA TRP A 195 20.91 -12.93 -18.78
C TRP A 195 22.32 -12.46 -19.17
N ASN A 196 22.76 -11.33 -18.61
CA ASN A 196 24.12 -10.83 -18.85
C ASN A 196 25.17 -11.84 -18.38
N LEU A 197 24.98 -12.45 -17.20
CA LEU A 197 25.86 -13.50 -16.68
C LEU A 197 25.90 -14.75 -17.59
N LYS A 198 24.76 -15.20 -18.11
CA LYS A 198 24.68 -16.36 -19.03
C LYS A 198 25.44 -16.12 -20.34
N VAL A 199 25.29 -14.93 -20.94
CA VAL A 199 25.98 -14.55 -22.19
C VAL A 199 27.48 -14.28 -21.97
N TYR A 200 27.85 -13.74 -20.81
CA TYR A 200 29.25 -13.52 -20.43
C TYR A 200 30.00 -14.84 -20.19
N LEU A 201 29.45 -15.76 -19.40
CA LEU A 201 30.15 -16.98 -18.97
C LEU A 201 30.33 -18.04 -20.06
N HIS A 202 29.39 -18.14 -21.02
CA HIS A 202 29.36 -19.26 -21.96
C HIS A 202 29.61 -18.82 -23.42
N PRO A 203 30.28 -19.67 -24.24
CA PRO A 203 30.83 -20.99 -23.89
C PRO A 203 32.09 -20.93 -23.00
N ARG A 204 32.76 -19.78 -22.98
CA ARG A 204 33.90 -19.41 -22.11
C ARG A 204 33.68 -17.95 -21.66
N PRO A 205 34.32 -17.41 -20.60
CA PRO A 205 34.23 -15.98 -20.29
C PRO A 205 34.53 -15.09 -21.52
N ALA A 206 33.72 -14.06 -21.75
CA ALA A 206 33.90 -13.15 -22.89
C ALA A 206 35.21 -12.35 -22.75
N SER A 207 36.03 -12.34 -23.80
CA SER A 207 37.36 -11.70 -23.77
C SER A 207 37.29 -10.19 -24.03
N ASP A 208 36.28 -9.74 -24.78
CA ASP A 208 35.98 -8.33 -25.00
C ASP A 208 34.46 -8.08 -25.10
N PHE A 209 34.07 -6.81 -25.27
CA PHE A 209 32.67 -6.43 -25.41
C PHE A 209 32.08 -6.80 -26.79
N ALA A 210 32.92 -6.93 -27.83
CA ALA A 210 32.46 -7.29 -29.17
C ALA A 210 32.00 -8.76 -29.23
N GLU A 211 32.77 -9.66 -28.62
CA GLU A 211 32.44 -11.08 -28.45
C GLU A 211 31.18 -11.25 -27.59
N PHE A 212 31.07 -10.53 -26.47
CA PHE A 212 29.86 -10.53 -25.64
C PHE A 212 28.60 -10.16 -26.45
N ILE A 213 28.67 -9.07 -27.23
CA ILE A 213 27.55 -8.62 -28.08
C ILE A 213 27.31 -9.57 -29.26
N ALA A 214 28.33 -10.23 -29.81
CA ALA A 214 28.17 -11.24 -30.85
C ALA A 214 27.42 -12.48 -30.34
N ARG A 215 27.75 -12.95 -29.12
CA ARG A 215 27.10 -14.09 -28.45
C ARG A 215 25.64 -13.85 -28.09
N ALA A 216 25.21 -12.59 -27.94
CA ALA A 216 23.81 -12.24 -27.67
C ALA A 216 22.86 -12.50 -28.87
N THR A 217 23.36 -12.99 -30.00
CA THR A 217 22.60 -13.28 -31.24
C THR A 217 21.60 -14.41 -31.03
N ILE A 218 20.35 -14.23 -31.49
CA ILE A 218 19.26 -15.20 -31.33
C ILE A 218 18.73 -15.58 -32.72
N GLY A 219 19.20 -16.72 -33.24
CA GLY A 219 18.85 -17.17 -34.59
C GLY A 219 19.25 -16.14 -35.64
N LEU A 220 18.25 -15.52 -36.29
CA LEU A 220 18.45 -14.48 -37.30
C LEU A 220 18.61 -13.06 -36.71
N ILE A 221 18.37 -12.85 -35.41
CA ILE A 221 18.41 -11.52 -34.78
C ILE A 221 19.82 -11.23 -34.26
N PRO A 222 20.56 -10.24 -34.82
CA PRO A 222 21.92 -9.92 -34.38
C PRO A 222 21.95 -9.48 -32.91
N GLY A 223 22.95 -9.95 -32.15
CA GLY A 223 23.05 -9.68 -30.71
C GLY A 223 23.13 -8.20 -30.33
N LYS A 224 23.61 -7.34 -31.25
CA LYS A 224 23.51 -5.86 -31.13
C LYS A 224 22.07 -5.39 -30.91
N ILE A 225 21.11 -5.95 -31.65
CA ILE A 225 19.68 -5.60 -31.55
C ILE A 225 19.07 -6.19 -30.28
N VAL A 226 19.38 -7.45 -29.96
CA VAL A 226 18.92 -8.13 -28.74
C VAL A 226 19.34 -7.35 -27.49
N PHE A 227 20.63 -6.94 -27.42
CA PHE A 227 21.17 -6.17 -26.31
C PHE A 227 20.58 -4.76 -26.23
N LEU A 228 20.41 -4.07 -27.36
CA LEU A 228 19.79 -2.74 -27.40
C LEU A 228 18.34 -2.78 -26.92
N ILE A 229 17.55 -3.76 -27.35
CA ILE A 229 16.17 -3.97 -26.86
C ILE A 229 16.19 -4.27 -25.35
N GLY A 230 17.14 -5.09 -24.89
CA GLY A 230 17.33 -5.37 -23.45
C GLY A 230 17.62 -4.12 -22.62
N ILE A 231 18.48 -3.20 -23.11
CA ILE A 231 18.72 -1.91 -22.47
C ILE A 231 17.47 -1.04 -22.48
N ILE A 232 16.83 -0.85 -23.64
CA ILE A 232 15.64 0.00 -23.79
C ILE A 232 14.51 -0.49 -22.85
N PHE A 233 14.29 -1.79 -22.75
CA PHE A 233 13.31 -2.39 -21.86
C PHE A 233 13.64 -2.12 -20.38
N ASN A 234 14.86 -2.42 -19.92
CA ASN A 234 15.22 -2.25 -18.50
C ASN A 234 15.30 -0.78 -18.08
N VAL A 235 15.86 0.10 -18.92
CA VAL A 235 15.86 1.55 -18.68
C VAL A 235 14.43 2.11 -18.74
N GLY A 236 13.59 1.61 -19.66
CA GLY A 236 12.18 1.94 -19.73
C GLY A 236 11.41 1.56 -18.46
N LEU A 237 11.65 0.37 -17.90
CA LEU A 237 11.06 -0.05 -16.61
C LEU A 237 11.50 0.88 -15.46
N VAL A 238 12.77 1.27 -15.39
CA VAL A 238 13.26 2.18 -14.34
C VAL A 238 12.68 3.58 -14.49
N ILE A 239 12.65 4.14 -15.71
CA ILE A 239 12.04 5.45 -15.99
C ILE A 239 10.54 5.43 -15.66
N PHE A 240 9.80 4.39 -16.09
CA PHE A 240 8.39 4.23 -15.79
C PHE A 240 8.12 4.07 -14.29
N ALA A 241 8.96 3.29 -13.59
CA ALA A 241 8.89 3.13 -12.14
C ALA A 241 9.17 4.43 -11.38
N LEU A 242 10.00 5.34 -11.90
CA LEU A 242 10.27 6.66 -11.31
C LEU A 242 9.17 7.68 -11.64
N ALA A 243 8.73 7.76 -12.90
CA ALA A 243 7.68 8.69 -13.35
C ALA A 243 6.37 8.47 -12.57
N THR A 244 5.97 7.21 -12.41
CA THR A 244 4.75 6.80 -11.69
C THR A 244 4.87 6.90 -10.15
N VAL A 245 5.93 7.51 -9.58
CA VAL A 245 6.00 7.88 -8.16
C VAL A 245 5.15 9.13 -7.85
N ARG A 246 4.99 10.01 -8.85
CA ARG A 246 4.24 11.27 -8.70
C ARG A 246 2.72 11.11 -8.87
N LEU A 247 2.27 10.03 -9.50
CA LEU A 247 0.86 9.62 -9.48
C LEU A 247 0.51 9.15 -8.06
N ARG A 248 -0.39 9.88 -7.41
CA ARG A 248 -0.78 9.71 -5.99
C ARG A 248 -2.28 9.99 -5.80
N GLU A 249 -3.11 9.53 -6.73
CA GLU A 249 -4.55 9.84 -6.73
C GLU A 249 -5.36 8.86 -5.86
N ALA A 250 -4.88 7.62 -5.67
CA ALA A 250 -5.59 6.65 -4.83
C ALA A 250 -5.35 6.87 -3.32
N ARG A 251 -6.41 7.27 -2.60
CA ARG A 251 -6.50 7.34 -1.13
C ARG A 251 -6.50 5.98 -0.41
N GLY A 252 -6.64 4.85 -1.13
CA GLY A 252 -6.87 3.52 -0.53
C GLY A 252 -5.72 2.95 0.31
N GLU A 253 -4.48 3.37 0.04
CA GLU A 253 -3.30 2.86 0.75
C GLU A 253 -2.88 3.78 1.91
N VAL A 254 -3.41 3.50 3.11
CA VAL A 254 -2.91 3.93 4.45
C VAL A 254 -2.10 5.24 4.45
N LEU A 255 -2.72 6.31 3.94
CA LEU A 255 -2.33 7.65 4.33
C LEU A 255 -2.96 7.90 5.71
N PRO A 256 -2.17 8.16 6.77
CA PRO A 256 -2.76 8.70 7.98
C PRO A 256 -3.40 10.06 7.64
N GLU A 257 -4.63 10.26 8.10
CA GLU A 257 -5.33 11.55 7.97
C GLU A 257 -4.73 12.60 8.93
N HIS A 258 -3.91 12.15 9.88
CA HIS A 258 -2.90 12.98 10.54
C HIS A 258 -1.74 13.23 9.57
N GLU A 259 -1.42 14.50 9.35
CA GLU A 259 -0.29 14.94 8.54
C GLU A 259 1.03 14.22 8.91
N PHE A 260 1.94 14.14 7.94
CA PHE A 260 3.36 13.79 8.16
C PHE A 260 4.10 14.90 8.94
N SER A 261 3.62 15.21 10.14
CA SER A 261 4.37 15.98 11.12
C SER A 261 5.60 15.17 11.53
N PHE A 262 6.78 15.80 11.50
CA PHE A 262 8.05 15.16 11.85
C PHE A 262 8.23 14.96 13.37
N GLU A 263 7.11 14.90 14.12
CA GLU A 263 7.03 14.72 15.58
C GLU A 263 7.91 13.57 16.11
N PRO A 264 7.90 12.35 15.52
CA PRO A 264 8.74 11.26 16.03
C PRO A 264 10.24 11.56 15.92
N LEU A 265 10.68 12.15 14.80
CA LEU A 265 12.08 12.53 14.57
C LEU A 265 12.47 13.77 15.39
N ARG A 266 11.52 14.66 15.66
CA ARG A 266 11.67 15.80 16.56
C ARG A 266 11.89 15.34 18.01
N ARG A 267 11.07 14.42 18.53
CA ARG A 267 11.27 13.82 19.85
C ARG A 267 12.63 13.11 19.97
N VAL A 268 13.10 12.42 18.93
CA VAL A 268 14.44 11.79 18.93
C VAL A 268 15.57 12.84 18.91
N THR A 269 15.43 13.93 18.15
CA THR A 269 16.42 15.02 18.15
C THR A 269 16.39 15.86 19.43
N ASP A 270 15.25 16.01 20.09
CA ASP A 270 15.14 16.70 21.37
C ASP A 270 15.60 15.80 22.55
N TRP A 271 15.36 14.49 22.53
CA TRP A 271 15.94 13.54 23.50
C TRP A 271 17.47 13.48 23.42
N THR A 272 18.03 13.39 22.21
CA THR A 272 19.49 13.42 22.02
C THR A 272 20.09 14.77 22.40
N ARG A 273 19.42 15.89 22.09
CA ARG A 273 19.80 17.25 22.52
C ARG A 273 19.78 17.40 24.05
N ALA A 274 18.73 16.92 24.72
CA ALA A 274 18.61 16.94 26.18
C ALA A 274 19.69 16.06 26.84
N ARG A 275 19.93 14.84 26.33
CA ARG A 275 20.97 13.93 26.81
C ARG A 275 22.37 14.53 26.64
N ALA A 276 22.64 15.19 25.50
CA ALA A 276 23.88 15.93 25.27
C ALA A 276 24.02 17.16 26.19
N ALA A 277 22.94 17.89 26.47
CA ALA A 277 22.94 19.00 27.41
C ALA A 277 23.25 18.54 28.85
N HIS A 278 22.61 17.46 29.31
CA HIS A 278 22.92 16.82 30.59
C HIS A 278 24.39 16.38 30.66
N HIS A 279 24.92 15.73 29.62
CA HIS A 279 26.31 15.26 29.61
C HIS A 279 27.33 16.43 29.61
N ARG A 280 27.01 17.55 28.95
CA ARG A 280 27.80 18.79 29.04
C ARG A 280 27.71 19.43 30.44
N ALA A 281 26.55 19.36 31.09
CA ALA A 281 26.35 19.87 32.45
C ALA A 281 27.11 19.05 33.51
N THR A 282 27.10 17.72 33.42
CA THR A 282 27.88 16.84 34.33
C THR A 282 29.38 17.06 34.16
N LEU A 283 29.88 17.15 32.92
CA LEU A 283 31.29 17.46 32.65
C LEU A 283 31.70 18.85 33.17
N ARG A 284 30.84 19.88 33.05
CA ARG A 284 31.09 21.21 33.64
C ARG A 284 31.08 21.17 35.18
N ARG A 285 30.20 20.39 35.82
CA ARG A 285 30.23 20.16 37.27
C ARG A 285 31.51 19.44 37.70
N ALA A 286 31.89 18.35 37.02
CA ALA A 286 33.12 17.60 37.31
C ALA A 286 34.40 18.45 37.14
N LYS A 287 34.49 19.27 36.08
CA LYS A 287 35.63 20.18 35.88
C LYS A 287 35.70 21.26 36.96
N ARG A 288 34.55 21.80 37.42
CA ARG A 288 34.49 22.72 38.57
C ARG A 288 34.86 22.05 39.90
N ALA A 289 34.46 20.80 40.12
CA ALA A 289 34.85 20.04 41.31
C ALA A 289 36.36 19.78 41.34
N ARG A 290 36.95 19.30 40.23
CA ARG A 290 38.41 19.12 40.10
C ARG A 290 39.20 20.42 40.27
N ALA A 291 38.66 21.56 39.82
CA ALA A 291 39.26 22.86 40.08
C ALA A 291 39.29 23.22 41.58
N ARG A 292 38.20 22.98 42.31
CA ARG A 292 38.15 23.19 43.78
C ARG A 292 39.14 22.29 44.53
N VAL A 293 39.23 21.01 44.16
CA VAL A 293 40.21 20.09 44.75
C VAL A 293 41.63 20.59 44.50
N ARG A 294 41.94 21.00 43.26
CA ARG A 294 43.27 21.56 42.92
C ARG A 294 43.61 22.84 43.70
N THR A 295 42.63 23.66 44.09
CA THR A 295 42.89 24.80 45.00
C THR A 295 43.11 24.37 46.45
N THR A 296 42.45 23.32 46.95
CA THR A 296 42.62 22.84 48.34
C THR A 296 43.87 21.99 48.56
N THR A 297 44.48 21.41 47.52
CA THR A 297 45.70 20.58 47.64
C THR A 297 46.99 21.38 47.38
N GLY A 298 46.91 22.69 47.19
CA GLY A 298 48.08 23.55 46.93
C GLY A 298 48.91 23.92 48.16
N GLU A 299 48.41 23.65 49.38
CA GLU A 299 48.94 24.24 50.63
C GLU A 299 49.59 23.23 51.58
N TRP A 300 50.15 22.13 51.05
CA TRP A 300 50.96 21.20 51.84
C TRP A 300 52.46 21.49 51.71
N LYS A 301 52.94 22.24 52.70
CA LYS A 301 54.32 22.72 52.88
C LYS A 301 55.30 21.56 53.10
N ARG A 302 56.18 21.27 52.12
CA ARG A 302 57.26 20.28 52.29
C ARG A 302 58.29 20.74 53.33
N PRO A 303 58.66 19.90 54.32
CA PRO A 303 59.88 20.07 55.10
C PRO A 303 61.13 19.85 54.22
N SER A 304 62.25 20.42 54.64
CA SER A 304 63.56 20.32 53.99
C SER A 304 64.44 19.25 54.63
N GLY A 305 65.22 18.50 53.83
CA GLY A 305 66.30 17.65 54.32
C GLY A 305 66.89 16.73 53.26
N GLU A 306 68.19 16.90 52.99
CA GLU A 306 69.17 15.91 52.52
C GLU A 306 68.95 15.22 51.13
N ARG A 307 69.90 15.23 50.18
CA ARG A 307 71.28 14.66 50.16
C ARG A 307 71.19 13.12 50.13
N SER A 308 71.70 12.39 49.11
CA SER A 308 72.63 12.71 48.01
C SER A 308 72.57 11.67 46.87
N ALA A 309 73.43 11.89 45.85
CA ALA A 309 73.96 10.93 44.88
C ALA A 309 73.27 10.83 43.50
N ASP A 310 74.15 10.62 42.53
CA ASP A 310 74.09 10.55 41.06
C ASP A 310 74.91 9.28 40.70
N PRO A 311 75.03 8.77 39.46
CA PRO A 311 74.23 8.92 38.23
C PRO A 311 73.82 7.51 37.66
N GLU A 312 73.67 7.44 36.32
CA GLU A 312 73.88 6.28 35.42
C GLU A 312 72.71 5.37 34.98
N THR A 313 72.45 5.48 33.66
CA THR A 313 72.05 4.49 32.65
C THR A 313 71.50 3.11 33.03
N GLY A 314 70.36 2.77 32.42
CA GLY A 314 69.89 1.39 32.24
C GLY A 314 68.91 1.28 31.07
N ASP A 315 69.41 0.95 29.87
CA ASP A 315 68.59 0.54 28.73
C ASP A 315 68.24 -0.94 28.85
N TRP A 316 66.95 -1.29 28.72
CA TRP A 316 66.51 -2.66 28.47
C TRP A 316 65.22 -2.70 27.64
N SER A 317 65.34 -3.17 26.41
CA SER A 317 64.22 -3.64 25.61
C SER A 317 63.60 -4.90 26.23
N ILE A 318 62.27 -5.01 26.22
CA ILE A 318 61.54 -6.26 26.56
C ILE A 318 60.82 -6.80 25.32
N ALA A 319 60.88 -8.12 25.15
CA ALA A 319 60.44 -8.83 23.97
C ALA A 319 58.91 -8.94 23.83
N ARG A 320 58.47 -9.37 22.65
CA ARG A 320 57.09 -9.79 22.37
C ARG A 320 57.06 -11.31 22.39
N GLU A 321 56.27 -11.87 23.30
CA GLU A 321 56.13 -13.31 23.47
C GLU A 321 55.17 -13.90 22.42
N GLU A 322 55.46 -15.11 21.93
CA GLU A 322 54.62 -15.85 20.99
C GLU A 322 53.71 -16.82 21.74
N GLU A 323 52.50 -17.04 21.26
CA GLU A 323 51.74 -18.24 21.62
C GLU A 323 51.01 -18.81 20.40
N THR A 324 51.39 -20.04 20.02
CA THR A 324 50.82 -20.76 18.88
C THR A 324 50.37 -22.15 19.32
N VAL A 325 49.07 -22.44 19.20
CA VAL A 325 48.57 -23.83 19.21
C VAL A 325 47.53 -23.99 18.11
N SER A 326 47.65 -25.07 17.35
CA SER A 326 46.70 -25.50 16.33
C SER A 326 46.44 -27.00 16.49
N ARG A 327 45.16 -27.40 16.46
CA ARG A 327 44.71 -28.74 16.10
C ARG A 327 43.22 -28.78 15.78
#